data_AF-X1VNB8-F1
#
_entry.id   AF-X1VNB8-F1
#
_cell.length_a   1.000
_cell.length_b   1.000
_cell.length_c   1.000
_cell.angle_alpha   90.00
_cell.angle_beta   90.00
_cell.angle_gamma   90.00
#
_symmetry.space_group_name_H-M   'P 1'
#
loop_
_entity.id
_entity.type
_entity.pdbx_description
1 polymer ?
#
loop_
_entity_poly.entity_id
_entity_poly.type
_entity_poly.pdbx_seq_one_letter_code
_entity_poly.pdbx_strand_id
1 'polypeptide(L)'
;NPIYAYGLERFVKESKAVGVDGFIVPDLPLEESEEFRNITDKTGLELVSFLTPTSTSERITAIVQKARGFIYCVSVLGVTGIRKEFSTEIVEMLKKIRLYTNKSLAIGFGISNPEQAREAAKYA
;
A
#
# COMPACT_ATOMS: atom_id res chain seq x y z
N ASN A 1 0.02 18.17 7.76
CA ASN A 1 0.75 16.89 7.62
C ASN A 1 2.19 17.08 8.15
N PRO A 2 2.68 16.28 9.10
CA PRO A 2 4.00 16.43 9.72
C PRO A 2 5.18 16.32 8.74
N ILE A 3 5.08 15.46 7.73
CA ILE A 3 6.11 15.28 6.70
C ILE A 3 6.27 16.58 5.90
N TYR A 4 5.15 17.15 5.47
CA TYR A 4 5.14 18.42 4.73
C TYR A 4 5.70 19.57 5.56
N ALA A 5 5.28 19.69 6.83
CA ALA A 5 5.78 20.73 7.74
C ALA A 5 7.29 20.61 8.03
N TYR A 6 7.84 19.39 7.98
CA TYR A 6 9.27 19.13 8.17
C TYR A 6 10.11 19.41 6.90
N GLY A 7 9.45 19.43 5.73
CA GLY A 7 10.07 19.55 4.42
C GLY A 7 10.39 18.18 3.82
N LEU A 8 9.86 17.90 2.62
CA LEU A 8 9.94 16.58 1.97
C LEU A 8 11.37 16.11 1.75
N GLU A 9 12.22 16.96 1.16
CA GLU A 9 13.62 16.61 0.87
C GLU A 9 14.42 16.30 2.12
N ARG A 10 14.23 17.13 3.16
CA ARG A 10 14.88 16.95 4.46
C ARG A 10 14.42 15.64 5.10
N PHE A 11 13.12 15.39 5.12
CA PHE A 11 12.53 14.19 5.68
C PHE A 11 13.07 12.92 5.01
N VAL A 12 13.12 12.90 3.67
CA VAL A 12 13.65 11.76 2.89
C VAL A 12 15.13 11.55 3.17
N LYS A 13 15.94 12.62 3.15
CA LYS A 13 17.39 12.54 3.39
C LYS A 13 17.70 11.97 4.77
N GLU A 14 17.05 12.50 5.81
CA GLU A 14 17.29 12.05 7.18
C GLU A 14 16.77 10.63 7.41
N SER A 15 15.62 10.28 6.85
CA SER A 15 15.09 8.91 6.90
C SER A 15 16.04 7.90 6.25
N LYS A 16 16.62 8.23 5.09
CA LYS A 16 17.61 7.35 4.44
C LYS A 16 18.85 7.16 5.31
N ALA A 17 19.33 8.23 5.95
CA ALA A 17 20.53 8.20 6.79
C ALA A 17 20.39 7.28 8.02
N VAL A 18 19.16 7.06 8.50
CA VAL A 18 18.87 6.15 9.62
C VAL A 18 18.42 4.75 9.18
N GLY A 19 18.45 4.46 7.87
CA GLY A 19 18.17 3.13 7.33
C GLY A 19 16.69 2.81 7.09
N VAL A 20 15.84 3.82 6.88
CA VAL A 20 14.46 3.59 6.40
C VAL A 20 14.50 3.05 4.96
N ASP A 21 13.55 2.18 4.61
CA ASP A 21 13.38 1.63 3.26
C ASP A 21 12.26 2.31 2.46
N GLY A 22 11.26 2.87 3.13
CA GLY A 22 10.12 3.51 2.47
C GLY A 22 9.09 4.09 3.42
N PHE A 23 8.01 4.61 2.85
CA PHE A 23 6.96 5.35 3.55
C PHE A 23 5.56 4.87 3.14
N ILE A 24 4.67 4.85 4.13
CA ILE A 24 3.23 4.67 3.99
C ILE A 24 2.60 5.97 4.47
N VAL A 25 1.91 6.70 3.57
CA VAL A 25 1.29 8.00 3.86
C VAL A 25 -0.20 7.91 3.53
N PRO A 26 -1.07 7.59 4.51
CA PRO A 26 -2.48 7.27 4.26
C PRO A 26 -3.29 8.43 3.64
N ASP A 27 -2.91 9.67 3.93
CA ASP A 27 -3.58 10.88 3.48
C ASP A 27 -3.06 11.43 2.14
N LEU A 28 -2.13 10.72 1.48
CA LEU A 28 -1.53 11.18 0.22
C LEU A 28 -2.08 10.40 -0.99
N PRO A 29 -3.05 10.97 -1.73
CA PRO A 29 -3.57 10.35 -2.94
C PRO A 29 -2.52 10.32 -4.07
N LEU A 30 -2.72 9.44 -5.05
CA LEU A 30 -1.81 9.27 -6.19
C LEU A 30 -1.55 10.59 -6.94
N GLU A 31 -2.58 11.41 -7.06
CA GLU A 31 -2.63 12.71 -7.73
C GLU A 31 -1.67 13.73 -7.10
N GLU A 32 -1.55 13.72 -5.77
CA GLU A 32 -0.71 14.65 -5.01
C GLU A 32 0.66 14.05 -4.68
N SER A 33 0.85 12.75 -4.96
CA SER A 33 2.07 12.02 -4.58
C SER A 33 3.30 12.32 -5.44
N GLU A 34 3.16 13.01 -6.57
CA GLU A 34 4.22 13.13 -7.58
C GLU A 34 5.49 13.79 -7.04
N GLU A 35 5.36 14.91 -6.33
CA GLU A 35 6.50 15.62 -5.74
C GLU A 35 7.27 14.71 -4.78
N PHE A 36 6.55 14.08 -3.84
CA PHE A 36 7.18 13.21 -2.85
C PHE A 36 7.79 11.96 -3.51
N ARG A 37 7.08 11.35 -4.47
CA ARG A 37 7.56 10.17 -5.21
C ARG A 37 8.86 10.48 -5.96
N ASN A 38 8.95 11.64 -6.60
CA ASN A 38 10.18 12.06 -7.29
C ASN A 38 11.38 12.20 -6.34
N ILE A 39 11.15 12.67 -5.11
CA ILE A 39 12.20 12.78 -4.10
C ILE A 39 12.59 11.39 -3.56
N THR A 40 11.62 10.52 -3.26
CA THR A 40 11.90 9.17 -2.76
C THR A 40 12.60 8.30 -3.80
N ASP A 41 12.16 8.36 -5.06
CA ASP A 41 12.73 7.57 -6.17
C ASP A 41 14.22 7.90 -6.39
N LYS A 42 14.62 9.18 -6.25
CA LYS A 42 16.03 9.61 -6.36
C LYS A 42 16.93 9.07 -5.25
N THR A 43 16.35 8.69 -4.11
CA THR A 43 17.09 8.20 -2.93
C THR A 43 16.97 6.70 -2.74
N GLY A 44 16.24 6.02 -3.63
CA GLY A 44 15.93 4.60 -3.51
C GLY A 44 15.07 4.28 -2.29
N LEU A 45 14.25 5.23 -1.84
CA LEU A 45 13.20 5.01 -0.84
C LEU A 45 11.88 4.75 -1.56
N GLU A 46 11.07 3.85 -1.03
CA GLU A 46 9.80 3.51 -1.65
C GLU A 46 8.63 4.31 -1.07
N LEU A 47 7.85 4.98 -1.91
CA LEU A 47 6.54 5.51 -1.52
C LEU A 47 5.45 4.48 -1.86
N VAL A 48 5.02 3.73 -0.84
CA VAL A 48 4.07 2.61 -0.95
C VAL A 48 2.72 3.11 -1.43
N SER A 49 2.14 2.41 -2.40
CA SER A 49 0.81 2.70 -2.93
C SER A 49 -0.26 1.80 -2.34
N PHE A 50 -1.50 2.28 -2.29
CA PHE A 50 -2.62 1.57 -1.69
C PHE A 50 -3.66 1.16 -2.72
N LEU A 51 -4.29 0.00 -2.52
CA LEU A 51 -5.50 -0.37 -3.24
C LEU A 51 -6.57 -0.85 -2.27
N THR A 52 -7.83 -0.60 -2.63
CA THR A 52 -9.02 -0.97 -1.86
C THR A 52 -9.96 -1.83 -2.71
N PRO A 53 -10.92 -2.55 -2.09
CA PRO A 53 -11.93 -3.31 -2.84
C PRO A 53 -12.75 -2.43 -3.79
N THR A 54 -12.94 -1.17 -3.42
CA THR A 54 -13.66 -0.16 -4.21
C THR A 54 -12.83 0.46 -5.33
N SER A 55 -11.57 0.09 -5.49
CA SER A 55 -10.71 0.63 -6.55
C SER A 55 -11.18 0.16 -7.94
N THR A 56 -11.44 1.12 -8.82
CA THR A 56 -11.80 0.86 -10.21
C THR A 56 -10.63 0.28 -10.99
N SER A 57 -10.89 -0.33 -12.15
CA SER A 57 -9.86 -0.91 -13.01
C SER A 57 -8.85 0.15 -13.50
N GLU A 58 -9.32 1.36 -13.74
CA GLU A 58 -8.51 2.52 -14.12
C GLU A 58 -7.60 2.93 -12.96
N ARG A 59 -8.13 2.97 -11.73
CA ARG A 59 -7.35 3.27 -10.52
C ARG A 59 -6.28 2.22 -10.26
N ILE A 60 -6.62 0.93 -10.41
CA ILE A 60 -5.66 -0.18 -10.28
C ILE A 60 -4.52 -0.01 -11.29
N THR A 61 -4.85 0.24 -12.55
CA THR A 61 -3.84 0.43 -13.61
C THR A 61 -2.91 1.60 -13.30
N ALA A 62 -3.45 2.75 -12.92
CA ALA A 62 -2.67 3.94 -12.58
C ALA A 62 -1.73 3.70 -11.39
N ILE A 63 -2.21 3.01 -10.36
CA ILE A 63 -1.40 2.68 -9.17
C ILE A 63 -0.30 1.66 -9.51
N VAL A 64 -0.63 0.60 -10.24
CA VAL A 64 0.34 -0.45 -10.61
C VAL A 64 1.53 0.11 -11.41
N GLN A 65 1.30 1.11 -12.26
CA GLN A 65 2.35 1.76 -13.05
C GLN A 65 3.32 2.57 -12.17
N LYS A 66 2.79 3.26 -11.16
CA LYS A 66 3.57 4.13 -10.27
C LYS A 66 4.15 3.40 -9.05
N ALA A 67 3.55 2.28 -8.63
CA ALA A 67 3.98 1.51 -7.47
C ALA A 67 5.43 1.01 -7.61
N ARG A 68 6.12 0.97 -6.47
CA ARG A 68 7.46 0.41 -6.27
C ARG A 68 7.41 -0.56 -5.09
N GLY A 69 8.25 -1.58 -5.11
CA GLY A 69 8.23 -2.71 -4.19
C GLY A 69 6.89 -3.44 -4.17
N PHE A 70 6.05 -3.11 -3.19
CA PHE A 70 4.76 -3.74 -2.98
C PHE A 70 3.59 -2.74 -3.04
N ILE A 71 2.40 -3.28 -3.26
CA ILE A 71 1.14 -2.53 -3.14
C ILE A 71 0.45 -2.96 -1.86
N TYR A 72 0.05 -2.00 -1.04
CA TYR A 72 -0.64 -2.25 0.21
C TYR A 72 -2.16 -2.31 -0.01
N CYS A 73 -2.69 -3.53 0.00
CA CYS A 73 -4.11 -3.80 -0.14
C CYS A 73 -4.82 -3.68 1.21
N VAL A 74 -5.67 -2.66 1.35
CA VAL A 74 -6.37 -2.33 2.60
C VAL A 74 -7.87 -2.36 2.40
N SER A 75 -8.63 -2.73 3.43
CA SER A 75 -10.09 -2.67 3.40
C SER A 75 -10.59 -1.35 3.99
N VAL A 76 -11.55 -0.74 3.30
CA VAL A 76 -12.29 0.46 3.74
C VAL A 76 -13.48 0.12 4.64
N LEU A 77 -13.87 -1.16 4.74
CA LEU A 77 -14.96 -1.57 5.60
C LEU A 77 -14.47 -1.65 7.06
N GLY A 78 -14.33 -0.47 7.66
CA GLY A 78 -14.14 -0.28 9.09
C GLY A 78 -15.41 -0.67 9.85
N VAL A 79 -15.60 -1.97 10.08
CA VAL A 79 -16.57 -2.44 11.08
C VAL A 79 -15.88 -3.39 12.04
N THR A 80 -15.79 -2.91 13.27
CA THR A 80 -15.47 -3.62 14.51
C THR A 80 -16.18 -4.97 14.54
N GLY A 81 -15.42 -6.04 14.36
CA GLY A 81 -15.93 -7.40 14.49
C GLY A 81 -14.83 -8.39 14.19
N ILE A 82 -14.53 -9.25 15.16
CA ILE A 82 -13.67 -10.41 15.00
C ILE A 82 -14.33 -11.31 13.96
N ARG A 83 -14.07 -11.08 12.67
CA ARG A 83 -14.44 -12.04 11.62
C ARG A 83 -13.50 -13.22 11.78
N LYS A 84 -14.05 -14.37 12.16
CA LYS A 84 -13.29 -15.63 12.24
C LYS A 84 -12.77 -16.08 10.87
N GLU A 85 -13.45 -15.67 9.80
CA GLU A 85 -13.19 -16.11 8.43
C GLU A 85 -12.55 -15.02 7.57
N PHE A 86 -11.67 -15.44 6.67
CA PHE A 86 -11.02 -14.58 5.68
C PHE A 86 -12.05 -14.12 4.64
N SER A 87 -12.18 -12.80 4.42
CA SER A 87 -13.27 -12.25 3.60
C SER A 87 -13.10 -12.62 2.11
N THR A 88 -14.16 -13.15 1.50
CA THR A 88 -14.23 -13.44 0.05
C THR A 88 -13.96 -12.19 -0.80
N GLU A 89 -14.39 -11.02 -0.31
CA GLU A 89 -14.15 -9.72 -0.96
C GLU A 89 -12.65 -9.42 -1.14
N ILE A 90 -11.80 -9.80 -0.18
CA ILE A 90 -10.34 -9.63 -0.31
C ILE A 90 -9.82 -10.54 -1.41
N VAL A 91 -10.25 -11.81 -1.41
CA VAL A 91 -9.82 -12.79 -2.39
C VAL A 91 -10.17 -12.31 -3.80
N GLU A 92 -11.38 -11.77 -3.99
CA GLU A 92 -11.82 -11.18 -5.25
C GLU A 92 -11.01 -9.94 -5.62
N MET A 93 -10.76 -9.03 -4.67
CA MET A 93 -9.91 -7.86 -4.90
C MET A 93 -8.48 -8.28 -5.31
N LEU A 94 -7.84 -9.19 -4.58
CA LEU A 94 -6.49 -9.66 -4.86
C LEU A 94 -6.41 -10.33 -6.23
N LYS A 95 -7.38 -11.22 -6.54
CA LYS A 95 -7.50 -11.82 -7.87
C LYS A 95 -7.65 -10.76 -8.96
N LYS A 96 -8.48 -9.74 -8.74
CA LYS A 96 -8.66 -8.63 -9.68
C LYS A 96 -7.34 -7.87 -9.88
N ILE A 97 -6.64 -7.48 -8.82
CA ILE A 97 -5.37 -6.74 -8.91
C ILE A 97 -4.29 -7.57 -9.60
N ARG A 98 -4.23 -8.88 -9.33
CA ARG A 98 -3.30 -9.82 -9.97
C ARG A 98 -3.40 -9.87 -11.49
N LEU A 99 -4.56 -9.56 -12.07
CA LEU A 99 -4.71 -9.43 -13.52
C LEU A 99 -3.89 -8.27 -14.11
N TYR A 100 -3.53 -7.28 -13.30
CA TYR A 100 -2.82 -6.08 -13.73
C TYR A 100 -1.34 -6.10 -13.34
N THR A 101 -0.92 -6.94 -12.37
CA THR A 101 0.44 -6.90 -11.86
C THR A 101 0.93 -8.18 -11.20
N ASN A 102 2.24 -8.42 -11.35
CA ASN A 102 3.00 -9.44 -10.62
C ASN A 102 3.77 -8.86 -9.41
N LYS A 103 3.57 -7.58 -9.06
CA LYS A 103 4.19 -6.96 -7.88
C LYS A 103 3.65 -7.59 -6.59
N SER A 104 4.46 -7.65 -5.53
CA SER A 104 4.03 -8.17 -4.23
C SER A 104 2.83 -7.41 -3.68
N LEU A 105 1.88 -8.11 -3.04
CA LEU A 105 0.70 -7.51 -2.41
C LEU A 105 0.78 -7.71 -0.90
N ALA A 106 0.93 -6.63 -0.16
CA ALA A 106 0.82 -6.68 1.30
C ALA A 106 -0.65 -6.51 1.68
N ILE A 107 -1.16 -7.37 2.57
CA ILE A 107 -2.58 -7.40 2.93
C ILE A 107 -2.77 -6.80 4.33
N GLY A 108 -3.37 -5.63 4.40
CA GLY A 108 -3.72 -4.91 5.63
C GLY A 108 -5.17 -5.14 6.05
N PHE A 109 -5.56 -6.39 6.29
CA PHE A 109 -6.96 -6.79 6.58
C PHE A 109 -7.14 -7.27 8.02
N GLY A 110 -6.70 -6.52 9.04
CA GLY A 110 -6.97 -6.87 10.44
C GLY A 110 -6.64 -8.33 10.81
N ILE A 111 -5.56 -8.87 10.22
CA ILE A 111 -5.11 -10.25 10.43
C ILE A 111 -4.79 -10.41 11.92
N SER A 112 -5.57 -11.24 12.61
CA SER A 112 -5.59 -11.32 14.08
C SER A 112 -5.10 -12.66 14.63
N ASN A 113 -4.93 -13.66 13.75
CA ASN A 113 -4.43 -14.98 14.12
C ASN A 113 -3.55 -15.61 13.01
N PRO A 114 -2.73 -16.62 13.34
CA PRO A 114 -1.84 -17.28 12.38
C PRO A 114 -2.56 -17.96 11.20
N GLU A 115 -3.76 -18.50 11.41
CA GLU A 115 -4.55 -19.14 10.35
C GLU A 115 -4.95 -18.12 9.27
N GLN A 116 -5.39 -16.93 9.67
CA GLN A 116 -5.67 -15.82 8.77
C GLN A 116 -4.41 -15.37 8.01
N ALA A 117 -3.26 -15.32 8.69
CA ALA A 117 -1.99 -14.96 8.04
C ALA A 117 -1.59 -16.00 6.98
N ARG A 118 -1.72 -17.29 7.28
CA ARG A 118 -1.46 -18.39 6.32
C ARG A 118 -2.40 -18.34 5.13
N GLU A 119 -3.68 -18.05 5.35
CA GLU A 119 -4.64 -17.94 4.26
C GLU A 119 -4.33 -16.73 3.37
N ALA A 120 -4.05 -15.56 3.97
CA ALA A 120 -3.67 -14.35 3.26
C ALA A 120 -2.42 -14.56 2.39
N ALA A 121 -1.41 -15.26 2.92
CA ALA A 121 -0.15 -15.53 2.22
C ALA A 121 -0.32 -16.33 0.92
N LYS A 122 -1.42 -17.07 0.73
CA LYS A 122 -1.72 -17.77 -0.54
C LYS A 122 -2.02 -16.81 -1.70
N TYR A 123 -2.36 -15.56 -1.40
CA TYR A 123 -2.79 -14.55 -2.37
C TYR A 123 -1.84 -13.34 -2.49
N ALA A 124 -0.86 -13.25 -1.57
CA ALA A 124 0.10 -12.15 -1.44
C ALA A 124 1.16 -12.09 -2.56
#